data_AF-A0A9P2RXK7-F1
#
_entry.id   AF-A0A9P2RXK7-F1
#
_cell.length_a   1.000
_cell.length_b   1.000
_cell.length_c   1.000
_cell.angle_alpha   90.00
_cell.angle_beta   90.00
_cell.angle_gamma   90.00
#
_symmetry.space_group_name_H-M   'P 1'
#
loop_
_entity.id
_entity.type
_entity.pdbx_description
1 polymer ?
#
loop_
_entity_poly.entity_id
_entity_poly.type
_entity_poly.pdbx_seq_one_letter_code
_entity_poly.pdbx_strand_id
1 'polypeptide(L)'
;DNKFLFLSGDNLPALDIHKHDCSNWEFTLEPRTQYGTIEAFYFDRSQGQQCQVKHQTGFSGPVRRLRTCYTCKEEAQAAAAAESDRLCRAVGSGSLTLAGRPEIMADQPLLLQGFRGEINGPWKASTVTHCYEKQSGYTTEITLEAPNKGKENSEE
;
A
#
# COMPACT_ATOMS: atom_id res chain seq x y z
N ASP A 1 -16.78 18.62 -25.14
CA ASP A 1 -16.56 18.58 -23.68
C ASP A 1 -15.45 17.60 -23.31
N ASN A 2 -14.21 18.07 -23.32
CA ASN A 2 -13.08 17.27 -22.87
C ASN A 2 -13.00 17.30 -21.35
N LYS A 3 -13.74 16.40 -20.69
CA LYS A 3 -13.55 16.11 -19.27
C LYS A 3 -12.16 15.48 -19.09
N PHE A 4 -11.27 16.19 -18.41
CA PHE A 4 -10.03 15.59 -17.94
C PHE A 4 -10.36 14.48 -16.94
N LEU A 5 -9.99 13.23 -17.26
CA LEU A 5 -9.96 12.16 -16.27
C LEU A 5 -8.68 12.32 -15.48
N PHE A 6 -8.81 12.68 -14.20
CA PHE A 6 -7.72 12.54 -13.26
C PHE A 6 -7.61 11.06 -12.90
N LEU A 7 -6.55 10.40 -13.37
CA LEU A 7 -6.21 9.04 -12.99
C LEU A 7 -5.65 9.08 -11.57
N SER A 8 -6.42 8.59 -10.60
CA SER A 8 -5.93 8.22 -9.27
C SER A 8 -5.74 6.71 -9.20
N GLY A 9 -4.87 6.21 -8.32
CA GLY A 9 -4.64 4.78 -8.11
C GLY A 9 -5.92 3.97 -7.85
N ASP A 10 -6.94 4.61 -7.28
CA ASP A 10 -8.25 3.99 -7.00
C ASP A 10 -9.03 3.56 -8.25
N ASN A 11 -8.71 4.10 -9.43
CA ASN A 11 -9.43 3.84 -10.68
C ASN A 11 -8.70 2.87 -11.63
N LEU A 12 -7.61 2.25 -11.19
CA LEU A 12 -6.89 1.25 -11.98
C LEU A 12 -7.56 -0.13 -11.88
N PRO A 13 -7.74 -0.86 -13.00
CA PRO A 13 -8.33 -2.19 -12.97
C PRO A 13 -7.39 -3.19 -12.28
N ALA A 14 -7.92 -4.06 -11.41
CA ALA A 14 -7.09 -5.09 -10.81
C ALA A 14 -6.60 -6.10 -11.87
N LEU A 15 -5.32 -6.47 -11.83
CA LEU A 15 -4.74 -7.48 -12.70
C LEU A 15 -4.57 -8.82 -11.96
N ASP A 16 -5.04 -9.90 -12.58
CA ASP A 16 -4.85 -11.25 -12.06
C ASP A 16 -3.44 -11.76 -12.34
N ILE A 17 -2.75 -12.25 -11.32
CA ILE A 17 -1.46 -12.94 -11.45
C ILE A 17 -1.57 -14.31 -10.80
N HIS A 18 -1.31 -15.36 -11.57
CA HIS A 18 -1.26 -16.71 -11.06
C HIS A 18 0.16 -17.13 -10.71
N LYS A 19 0.31 -17.98 -9.69
CA LYS A 19 1.62 -18.55 -9.31
C LYS A 19 2.38 -19.19 -10.47
N HIS A 20 1.68 -19.79 -11.44
CA HIS A 20 2.33 -20.43 -12.60
C HIS A 20 2.86 -19.44 -13.64
N ASP A 21 2.40 -18.18 -13.62
CA ASP A 21 2.92 -17.11 -14.48
C ASP A 21 4.28 -16.61 -13.97
N CYS A 22 4.54 -16.77 -12.67
CA CYS A 22 5.75 -16.30 -12.01
C CYS A 22 6.89 -17.31 -12.16
N SER A 23 8.04 -16.83 -12.64
CA SER A 23 9.28 -17.62 -12.67
C SER A 23 9.97 -17.65 -11.30
N ASN A 24 9.82 -16.59 -10.52
CA ASN A 24 10.33 -16.49 -9.16
C ASN A 24 9.39 -15.63 -8.29
N TRP A 25 9.35 -15.90 -6.99
CA TRP A 25 8.59 -15.11 -6.02
C TRP A 25 9.17 -15.21 -4.61
N GLU A 26 9.07 -14.12 -3.86
CA GLU A 26 9.43 -14.04 -2.44
C GLU A 26 8.37 -13.21 -1.70
N PHE A 27 8.01 -13.63 -0.48
CA PHE A 27 7.03 -12.92 0.33
C PHE A 27 7.49 -12.85 1.78
N THR A 28 7.26 -11.69 2.38
CA THR A 28 7.55 -11.40 3.78
C THR A 28 6.28 -10.84 4.43
N LEU A 29 5.65 -11.67 5.26
CA LEU A 29 4.52 -11.30 6.09
C LEU A 29 5.03 -11.11 7.52
N GLU A 30 5.41 -9.88 7.87
CA GLU A 30 5.82 -9.57 9.24
C GLU A 30 4.58 -9.19 10.05
N PRO A 31 4.32 -9.81 11.22
CA PRO A 31 3.30 -9.35 12.14
C PRO A 31 3.75 -8.03 12.78
N ARG A 32 3.59 -6.94 12.03
CA ARG A 32 3.85 -5.59 12.54
C ARG A 32 2.73 -5.19 13.48
N THR A 33 3.04 -4.37 14.48
CA THR A 33 2.03 -3.80 15.37
C THR A 33 1.00 -3.04 14.55
N GLN A 34 -0.21 -3.58 14.51
CA GLN A 34 -1.36 -2.92 13.93
C GLN A 34 -1.84 -1.86 14.93
N TYR A 35 -1.87 -0.60 14.51
CA TYR A 35 -2.36 0.51 15.33
C TYR A 35 -3.81 0.75 14.96
N GLY A 36 -4.71 0.97 15.93
CA GLY A 36 -6.12 1.23 15.64
C GLY A 36 -6.41 2.69 15.31
N THR A 37 -5.60 3.60 15.85
CA THR A 37 -5.77 5.04 15.69
C THR A 37 -4.42 5.72 15.50
N ILE A 38 -4.34 6.64 14.54
CA ILE A 38 -3.24 7.58 14.38
C ILE A 38 -3.68 8.94 14.94
N GLU A 39 -2.92 9.47 15.89
CA GLU A 39 -3.11 10.80 16.47
C GLU A 39 -2.03 11.75 15.94
N ALA A 40 -2.45 12.91 15.43
CA ALA A 40 -1.57 13.99 15.01
C ALA A 40 -1.95 15.29 15.72
N PHE A 41 -0.98 16.20 15.85
CA PHE A 41 -1.17 17.47 16.54
C PHE A 41 -0.97 18.65 15.60
N TYR A 42 -1.70 19.74 15.81
CA TYR A 42 -1.48 21.00 15.12
C TYR A 42 -1.60 22.17 16.10
N PHE A 43 -0.99 23.30 15.75
CA PHE A 43 -1.11 24.52 16.56
C PHE A 43 -2.17 25.46 15.98
N ASP A 44 -3.27 25.65 16.70
CA ASP A 44 -4.31 26.61 16.31
C ASP A 44 -3.86 28.02 16.72
N ARG A 45 -3.48 28.83 15.72
CA ARG A 45 -3.06 30.23 15.94
C ARG A 45 -4.18 31.12 16.45
N SER A 46 -5.44 30.79 16.17
CA SER A 46 -6.58 31.59 16.63
C SER A 46 -6.84 31.38 18.12
N GLN A 47 -6.67 30.16 18.61
CA GLN A 47 -6.87 29.78 20.01
C GLN A 47 -5.56 29.85 20.83
N GLY A 48 -4.40 29.93 20.17
CA GLY A 48 -3.08 29.90 20.82
C GLY A 48 -2.76 28.56 21.50
N GLN A 49 -3.34 27.46 21.02
CA GLN A 49 -3.29 26.16 21.68
C GLN A 49 -2.96 25.03 20.71
N GLN A 50 -2.35 23.97 21.23
CA GLN A 50 -2.14 22.73 20.49
C GLN A 50 -3.42 21.90 20.52
N CYS A 51 -3.92 21.56 19.34
CA CYS A 51 -5.08 20.72 19.13
C CYS A 51 -4.66 19.36 18.56
N GLN A 52 -5.53 18.36 18.69
CA GLN A 52 -5.28 17.00 18.20
C GLN A 52 -6.33 16.62 17.15
N VAL A 53 -5.92 15.79 16.20
CA VAL A 53 -6.78 15.09 15.24
C VAL A 53 -6.52 13.59 15.35
N LYS A 54 -7.56 12.79 15.09
CA LYS A 54 -7.48 11.33 15.10
C LYS A 54 -7.90 10.77 13.75
N HIS A 55 -7.23 9.72 13.31
CA HIS A 55 -7.55 8.97 12.11
C HIS A 55 -7.61 7.47 12.44
N GLN A 56 -8.69 6.79 12.04
CA GLN A 56 -8.84 5.35 12.27
C GLN A 56 -8.22 4.57 11.12
N THR A 57 -7.43 3.55 11.43
CA THR A 57 -6.71 2.74 10.42
C THR A 57 -7.54 1.59 9.87
N GLY A 58 -8.64 1.22 10.55
CA GLY A 58 -9.43 0.03 10.26
C GLY A 58 -8.98 -1.22 11.05
N PHE A 59 -7.81 -1.18 11.69
CA PHE A 59 -7.36 -2.25 12.58
C PHE A 59 -7.76 -2.03 14.04
N SER A 60 -7.68 -3.09 14.84
CA SER A 60 -7.72 -2.98 16.30
C SER A 60 -6.30 -2.88 16.84
N GLY A 61 -6.05 -1.97 17.78
CA GLY A 61 -4.73 -1.83 18.38
C GLY A 61 -4.49 -0.52 19.10
N PRO A 62 -3.25 -0.27 19.56
CA PRO A 62 -2.89 0.94 20.28
C PRO A 62 -2.95 2.19 19.41
N VAL A 63 -2.88 3.34 20.07
CA VAL A 63 -2.80 4.65 19.42
C VAL A 63 -1.34 4.97 19.04
N ARG A 64 -1.09 5.32 17.79
CA ARG A 64 0.19 5.87 17.34
C ARG A 64 0.13 7.38 17.29
N ARG A 65 0.99 8.03 18.08
CA ARG A 65 1.10 9.50 18.10
C ARG A 65 2.24 9.97 17.20
N LEU A 66 1.92 10.83 16.23
CA LEU A 66 2.91 11.55 15.45
C LEU A 66 3.63 12.56 16.33
N ARG A 67 4.97 12.61 16.21
CA ARG A 67 5.82 13.51 17.00
C ARG A 67 5.76 14.96 16.50
N THR A 68 5.48 15.15 15.22
CA THR A 68 5.43 16.46 14.57
C THR A 68 4.15 17.18 14.94
N CYS A 69 4.28 18.47 15.26
CA CYS A 69 3.15 19.39 15.36
C CYS A 69 3.04 20.16 14.04
N TYR A 70 1.89 20.09 13.40
CA TYR A 70 1.61 20.67 12.08
C TYR A 70 1.04 22.09 12.18
N THR A 71 1.03 22.80 11.06
CA THR A 71 0.68 24.22 11.03
C THR A 71 -0.83 24.47 11.05
N CYS A 72 -1.61 23.53 10.50
CA CYS A 72 -3.07 23.58 10.50
C CYS A 72 -3.70 22.20 10.69
N LYS A 73 -5.02 22.18 10.90
CA LYS A 73 -5.80 20.97 11.11
C LYS A 73 -5.75 20.05 9.90
N GLU A 74 -5.84 20.62 8.70
CA GLU A 74 -5.89 19.90 7.43
C GLU A 74 -4.58 19.14 7.19
N GLU A 75 -3.44 19.78 7.46
CA GLU A 75 -2.12 19.18 7.36
C GLU A 75 -1.93 18.03 8.36
N ALA A 76 -2.36 18.22 9.61
CA ALA A 76 -2.31 17.15 10.61
C ALA A 76 -3.21 15.97 10.23
N GLN A 77 -4.39 16.23 9.67
CA GLN A 77 -5.31 15.19 9.23
C GLN A 77 -4.75 14.41 8.03
N ALA A 78 -4.17 15.12 7.05
CA ALA A 78 -3.52 14.50 5.90
C ALA A 78 -2.31 13.66 6.34
N ALA A 79 -1.51 14.15 7.29
CA ALA A 79 -0.39 13.39 7.84
C ALA A 79 -0.83 12.14 8.61
N ALA A 80 -1.91 12.22 9.39
CA ALA A 80 -2.47 11.08 10.10
C ALA A 80 -2.99 10.00 9.12
N ALA A 81 -3.67 10.42 8.05
CA ALA A 81 -4.13 9.52 6.99
C ALA A 81 -2.96 8.88 6.23
N ALA A 82 -1.95 9.68 5.85
CA ALA A 82 -0.76 9.17 5.15
C ALA A 82 0.04 8.16 5.98
N GLU A 83 0.17 8.40 7.30
CA GLU A 83 0.82 7.42 8.18
C GLU A 83 -0.01 6.16 8.35
N SER A 84 -1.35 6.27 8.40
CA SER A 84 -2.25 5.12 8.39
C SER A 84 -2.00 4.26 7.15
N ASP A 85 -2.04 4.86 5.96
CA ASP A 85 -1.82 4.14 4.71
C ASP A 85 -0.42 3.51 4.68
N ARG A 86 0.61 4.23 5.13
CA ARG A 86 1.98 3.71 5.20
C ARG A 86 2.07 2.46 6.08
N LEU A 87 1.39 2.45 7.22
CA LEU A 87 1.38 1.31 8.14
C LEU A 87 0.61 0.13 7.58
N CYS A 88 -0.55 0.38 6.95
CA CYS A 88 -1.33 -0.66 6.29
C CYS A 88 -0.53 -1.35 5.18
N ARG A 89 0.16 -0.59 4.33
CA ARG A 89 1.00 -1.13 3.26
C ARG A 89 2.23 -1.89 3.78
N ALA A 90 2.75 -1.49 4.94
CA ALA A 90 3.88 -2.13 5.58
C ALA A 90 3.58 -3.48 6.24
N VAL A 91 2.31 -3.94 6.27
CA VAL A 91 1.92 -5.24 6.87
C VAL A 91 2.46 -6.42 6.08
N GLY A 92 2.71 -6.27 4.78
CA GLY A 92 3.29 -7.33 3.97
C GLY A 92 4.06 -6.76 2.78
N SER A 93 5.14 -7.42 2.42
CA SER A 93 5.91 -7.12 1.21
C SER A 93 6.24 -8.38 0.45
N GLY A 94 6.59 -8.24 -0.82
CA GLY A 94 7.05 -9.35 -1.64
C GLY A 94 7.67 -8.90 -2.95
N SER A 95 8.16 -9.87 -3.71
CA SER A 95 8.64 -9.68 -5.07
C SER A 95 8.15 -10.79 -5.97
N LEU A 96 7.86 -10.44 -7.23
CA LEU A 96 7.50 -11.37 -8.29
C LEU A 96 8.37 -11.11 -9.52
N THR A 97 8.75 -12.17 -10.21
CA THR A 97 9.35 -12.08 -11.54
C THR A 97 8.46 -12.82 -12.54
N LEU A 98 8.09 -12.13 -13.61
CA LEU A 98 7.19 -12.61 -14.66
C LEU A 98 7.90 -12.57 -16.02
N ALA A 99 7.47 -13.43 -16.93
CA ALA A 99 7.73 -13.21 -18.36
C ALA A 99 6.99 -11.93 -18.79
N GLY A 100 7.63 -11.09 -19.63
CA GLY A 100 7.28 -9.69 -19.89
C GLY A 100 5.79 -9.35 -19.91
N ARG A 101 5.39 -8.45 -18.99
CA ARG A 101 4.02 -7.93 -18.79
C ARG A 101 4.04 -6.40 -18.85
N PRO A 102 4.08 -5.78 -20.05
CA PRO A 102 4.18 -4.33 -20.21
C PRO A 102 2.96 -3.56 -19.70
N GLU A 103 1.83 -4.22 -19.48
CA GLU A 103 0.60 -3.63 -18.97
C GLU A 103 0.65 -3.29 -17.47
N ILE A 104 1.59 -3.85 -16.72
CA ILE A 104 1.69 -3.65 -15.27
C ILE A 104 2.47 -2.37 -15.00
N MET A 105 1.95 -1.51 -14.14
CA MET A 105 2.59 -0.25 -13.72
C MET A 105 2.66 -0.14 -12.20
N ALA A 106 3.47 0.80 -11.70
CA ALA A 106 3.46 1.14 -10.28
C ALA A 106 2.06 1.62 -9.86
N ASP A 107 1.69 1.36 -8.61
CA ASP A 107 0.36 1.62 -8.04
C ASP A 107 -0.77 0.71 -8.57
N GLN A 108 -0.49 -0.21 -9.52
CA GLN A 108 -1.49 -1.14 -10.04
C GLN A 108 -2.00 -2.09 -8.94
N PRO A 109 -3.33 -2.23 -8.77
CA PRO A 109 -3.90 -3.29 -7.94
C PRO A 109 -3.70 -4.65 -8.59
N LEU A 110 -3.28 -5.64 -7.81
CA LEU A 110 -3.00 -7.00 -8.27
C LEU A 110 -3.82 -7.99 -7.44
N LEU A 111 -4.35 -9.03 -8.09
CA LEU A 111 -5.03 -10.13 -7.44
C LEU A 111 -4.18 -11.39 -7.61
N LEU A 112 -3.53 -11.82 -6.53
CA LEU A 112 -2.65 -12.99 -6.56
C LEU A 112 -3.44 -14.27 -6.30
N GLN A 113 -3.25 -15.27 -7.16
CA GLN A 113 -3.96 -16.54 -7.14
C GLN A 113 -3.02 -17.74 -7.25
N GLY A 114 -3.38 -18.85 -6.61
CA GLY A 114 -2.62 -20.11 -6.66
C GLY A 114 -1.35 -20.14 -5.80
N PHE A 115 -1.12 -19.12 -4.97
CA PHE A 115 -0.12 -19.14 -3.89
C PHE A 115 -0.70 -19.79 -2.61
N ARG A 116 0.06 -19.80 -1.51
CA ARG A 116 -0.45 -20.19 -0.19
C ARG A 116 -1.61 -19.28 0.22
N GLY A 117 -2.52 -19.78 1.07
CA GLY A 117 -3.73 -19.04 1.50
C GLY A 117 -3.44 -17.63 1.98
N GLU A 118 -2.47 -17.47 2.88
CA GLU A 118 -2.01 -16.19 3.42
C GLU A 118 -1.46 -15.20 2.38
N ILE A 119 -1.01 -15.70 1.21
CA ILE A 119 -0.43 -14.89 0.13
C ILE A 119 -1.49 -14.54 -0.91
N ASN A 120 -2.48 -15.40 -1.15
CA ASN A 120 -3.54 -15.10 -2.10
C ASN A 120 -4.31 -13.82 -1.73
N GLY A 121 -5.01 -13.25 -2.71
CA GLY A 121 -5.83 -12.07 -2.53
C GLY A 121 -5.17 -10.78 -3.02
N PRO A 122 -5.67 -9.61 -2.55
CA PRO A 122 -5.28 -8.32 -3.10
C PRO A 122 -3.88 -7.88 -2.63
N TRP A 123 -3.10 -7.39 -3.59
CA TRP A 123 -1.81 -6.75 -3.40
C TRP A 123 -1.72 -5.49 -4.23
N LYS A 124 -0.69 -4.69 -3.97
CA LYS A 124 -0.40 -3.47 -4.72
C LYS A 124 1.02 -3.54 -5.27
N ALA A 125 1.20 -3.20 -6.55
CA ALA A 125 2.52 -3.02 -7.15
C ALA A 125 3.16 -1.73 -6.62
N SER A 126 4.18 -1.84 -5.78
CA SER A 126 4.96 -0.68 -5.33
C SER A 126 5.90 -0.19 -6.44
N THR A 127 6.65 -1.12 -7.04
CA THR A 127 7.65 -0.83 -8.06
C THR A 127 7.53 -1.88 -9.15
N VAL A 128 7.62 -1.45 -10.41
CA VAL A 128 7.64 -2.34 -11.57
C VAL A 128 8.84 -2.00 -12.43
N THR A 129 9.67 -3.01 -12.70
CA THR A 129 10.87 -2.88 -13.51
C THR A 129 10.74 -3.79 -14.73
N HIS A 130 10.78 -3.19 -15.91
CA HIS A 130 10.75 -3.91 -17.18
C HIS A 130 12.18 -4.05 -17.71
N CYS A 131 12.67 -5.28 -17.82
CA CYS A 131 14.04 -5.57 -18.25
C CYS A 131 14.02 -6.33 -19.58
N TYR A 132 14.83 -5.92 -20.54
CA TYR A 132 14.98 -6.62 -21.82
C TYR A 132 16.44 -7.01 -22.03
N GLU A 133 16.74 -8.30 -21.93
CA GLU A 133 18.10 -8.83 -22.04
C GLU A 133 18.16 -9.98 -23.04
N LYS A 134 19.36 -10.21 -23.61
CA LYS A 134 19.55 -11.23 -24.64
C LYS A 134 19.37 -12.67 -24.13
N GLN A 135 19.69 -12.94 -22.86
CA GLN A 135 19.65 -14.29 -22.28
C GLN A 135 18.30 -14.62 -21.65
N SER A 136 17.73 -13.70 -20.87
CA SER A 136 16.47 -13.87 -20.14
C SER A 136 15.23 -13.38 -20.90
N GLY A 137 15.42 -12.65 -22.01
CA GLY A 137 14.34 -12.11 -22.82
C GLY A 137 13.71 -10.87 -22.19
N TYR A 138 12.41 -10.69 -22.39
CA TYR A 138 11.65 -9.64 -21.72
C TYR A 138 11.12 -10.15 -20.39
N THR A 139 11.52 -9.53 -19.27
CA THR A 139 11.03 -9.84 -17.93
C THR A 139 10.37 -8.62 -17.29
N THR A 140 9.48 -8.88 -16.34
CA THR A 140 8.86 -7.85 -15.51
C THR A 140 9.00 -8.24 -14.05
N GLU A 141 9.75 -7.43 -13.32
CA GLU A 141 9.98 -7.58 -11.90
C GLU A 141 9.07 -6.63 -11.14
N ILE A 142 8.36 -7.14 -10.15
CA ILE A 142 7.39 -6.39 -9.37
C ILE A 142 7.77 -6.49 -7.91
N THR A 143 7.91 -5.37 -7.23
CA THR A 143 7.87 -5.31 -5.77
C THR A 143 6.45 -5.03 -5.31
N LEU A 144 5.96 -5.84 -4.38
CA LEU A 144 4.61 -5.81 -3.85
C LEU A 144 4.59 -5.24 -2.44
N GLU A 145 3.51 -4.53 -2.12
CA GLU A 145 3.14 -4.13 -0.76
C GLU A 145 1.67 -4.47 -0.49
N ALA A 146 1.29 -4.56 0.77
CA ALA A 146 -0.09 -4.77 1.16
C ALA A 146 -0.97 -3.59 0.66
N PRO A 147 -2.27 -3.81 0.41
CA PRO A 147 -3.15 -2.73 -0.03
C PRO A 147 -3.34 -1.66 1.07
N ASN A 148 -3.82 -0.46 0.70
CA ASN A 148 -4.01 0.66 1.65
C ASN A 148 -4.97 0.33 2.81
N LYS A 149 -5.92 -0.60 2.61
CA LYS A 149 -6.81 -1.09 3.68
C LYS A 149 -6.16 -2.16 4.57
N GLY A 150 -4.92 -2.52 4.28
CA GLY A 150 -4.23 -3.63 4.91
C GLY A 150 -4.68 -4.98 4.36
N LYS A 151 -3.89 -6.02 4.65
CA LYS A 151 -4.27 -7.40 4.37
C LYS A 151 -4.89 -7.99 5.64
N GLU A 152 -6.14 -8.42 5.56
CA GLU A 152 -6.73 -9.20 6.64
C GLU A 152 -6.00 -10.54 6.70
N ASN A 153 -5.47 -10.90 7.87
CA ASN A 153 -5.05 -12.27 8.10
C ASN A 153 -6.32 -13.11 8.10
N SER A 154 -6.51 -13.92 7.07
CA SER A 154 -7.46 -15.03 7.14
C SER A 154 -6.95 -15.97 8.22
N GLU A 155 -7.49 -15.86 9.43
CA GLU A 155 -7.34 -16.87 10.48
C GLU A 155 -7.89 -18.19 9.90
N GLU A 156 -7.00 -19.17 9.75
CA GLU A 156 -7.34 -20.58 9.54
C GLU A 156 -7.55 -21.28 10.89
#